data_AF-A0A957HAE9-F1
#
_entry.id   AF-A0A957HAE9-F1
#
_cell.length_a   1.000
_cell.length_b   1.000
_cell.length_c   1.000
_cell.angle_alpha   90.00
_cell.angle_beta   90.00
_cell.angle_gamma   90.00
#
_symmetry.space_group_name_H-M   'P 1'
#
loop_
_entity.id
_entity.type
_entity.pdbx_description
1 polymer ?
#
loop_
_entity_poly.entity_id
_entity_poly.type
_entity_poly.pdbx_seq_one_letter_code
_entity_poly.pdbx_strand_id
1 'polypeptide(L)'
;MSNEVTWQLENQIVYMRLSGVVTVEDIKQASATVTSMMPSETARVHLVVDLRDLHKFPTQLRDLAGLIPNIPRRGNGWLLFVSQNAFVRFLSST
;
A
#
# COMPACT_ATOMS: atom_id res chain seq x y z
N MET A 1 -14.23 -7.18 -3.91
CA MET A 1 -13.42 -6.72 -2.77
C MET A 1 -12.84 -5.37 -3.14
N SER A 2 -12.80 -4.42 -2.22
CA SER A 2 -12.27 -3.07 -2.44
C SER A 2 -10.72 -3.04 -2.44
N ASN A 3 -10.08 -4.17 -2.12
CA ASN A 3 -8.64 -4.37 -2.15
C ASN A 3 -8.28 -5.69 -2.87
N GLU A 4 -7.07 -5.74 -3.42
CA GLU A 4 -6.41 -6.91 -4.00
C GLU A 4 -4.92 -6.81 -3.67
N VAL A 5 -4.30 -7.91 -3.21
CA VAL A 5 -2.87 -7.96 -2.90
C VAL A 5 -2.28 -9.22 -3.54
N THR A 6 -1.26 -9.05 -4.40
CA THR A 6 -0.65 -10.14 -5.17
C THR A 6 0.86 -9.95 -5.31
N TRP A 7 1.59 -11.05 -5.55
CA TRP A 7 2.97 -10.97 -6.01
C TRP A 7 2.98 -10.67 -7.52
N GLN A 8 3.68 -9.62 -7.92
CA GLN A 8 4.07 -9.42 -9.33
C GLN A 8 5.37 -10.12 -9.65
N LEU A 9 6.29 -10.12 -8.68
CA LEU A 9 7.50 -10.93 -8.69
C LEU A 9 7.67 -11.52 -7.30
N GLU A 10 7.65 -12.84 -7.22
CA GLU A 10 7.66 -13.55 -5.95
C GLU A 10 8.84 -13.13 -5.07
N ASN A 11 8.57 -12.85 -3.80
CA ASN A 11 9.54 -12.38 -2.80
C ASN A 11 10.26 -11.06 -3.14
N GLN A 12 9.80 -10.30 -4.15
CA GLN A 12 10.45 -9.06 -4.60
C GLN A 12 9.49 -7.90 -4.84
N ILE A 13 8.32 -8.12 -5.45
CA ILE A 13 7.38 -7.04 -5.80
C ILE A 13 5.96 -7.44 -5.41
N VAL A 14 5.44 -6.81 -4.36
CA VAL A 14 4.04 -6.89 -3.99
C VAL A 14 3.27 -5.79 -4.72
N TYR A 15 2.12 -6.15 -5.27
CA TYR A 15 1.17 -5.23 -5.87
C TYR A 15 -0.12 -5.22 -5.08
N MET A 16 -0.50 -4.04 -4.64
CA MET A 16 -1.73 -3.76 -3.94
C MET A 16 -2.60 -2.85 -4.79
N ARG A 17 -3.81 -3.29 -5.13
CA ARG A 17 -4.81 -2.45 -5.80
C ARG A 17 -5.92 -2.12 -4.82
N LEU A 18 -6.24 -0.84 -4.67
CA LEU A 18 -7.39 -0.37 -3.93
C LEU A 18 -8.37 0.29 -4.92
N SER A 19 -9.64 -0.11 -4.87
CA SER A 19 -10.65 0.33 -5.83
C SER A 19 -12.00 0.64 -5.18
N GLY A 20 -12.77 1.53 -5.80
CA GLY A 20 -14.08 1.93 -5.34
C GLY A 20 -14.05 2.73 -4.03
N VAL A 21 -14.88 2.33 -3.07
CA VAL A 21 -14.96 2.93 -1.74
C VAL A 21 -14.14 2.10 -0.78
N VAL A 22 -13.06 2.66 -0.28
CA VAL A 22 -12.13 1.98 0.62
C VAL A 22 -12.30 2.51 2.04
N THR A 23 -12.49 1.59 2.97
CA THR A 23 -12.59 1.89 4.40
C THR A 23 -11.24 1.79 5.09
N VAL A 24 -11.15 2.28 6.32
CA VAL A 24 -9.96 2.09 7.17
C VAL A 24 -9.68 0.60 7.42
N GLU A 25 -10.74 -0.20 7.54
CA GLU A 25 -10.61 -1.65 7.77
C GLU A 25 -10.03 -2.36 6.54
N ASP A 26 -10.44 -1.98 5.34
CA ASP A 26 -9.89 -2.51 4.08
C ASP A 26 -8.38 -2.25 3.98
N ILE A 27 -7.93 -1.09 4.46
CA ILE A 27 -6.51 -0.71 4.48
C ILE A 27 -5.75 -1.50 5.53
N LYS A 28 -6.31 -1.72 6.72
CA LYS A 28 -5.71 -2.57 7.76
C LYS A 28 -5.54 -4.00 7.28
N GLN A 29 -6.58 -4.56 6.67
CA GLN A 29 -6.54 -5.91 6.13
C GLN A 29 -5.48 -6.04 5.04
N ALA A 30 -5.45 -5.11 4.08
CA ALA A 30 -4.44 -5.10 3.03
C ALA A 30 -3.01 -4.94 3.60
N SER A 31 -2.83 -4.07 4.59
CA SER A 31 -1.53 -3.91 5.27
C SER A 31 -1.09 -5.20 5.95
N ALA A 32 -1.98 -5.89 6.66
CA ALA A 32 -1.66 -7.16 7.31
C ALA A 32 -1.26 -8.23 6.29
N THR A 33 -1.96 -8.30 5.15
CA THR A 33 -1.61 -9.20 4.05
C THR A 33 -0.22 -8.87 3.49
N VAL A 34 0.08 -7.60 3.22
CA VAL A 34 1.39 -7.16 2.74
C VAL A 34 2.50 -7.52 3.75
N THR A 35 2.28 -7.28 5.05
CA THR A 35 3.24 -7.64 6.10
C THR A 35 3.47 -9.15 6.16
N SER A 36 2.42 -9.99 6.01
CA SER A 36 2.59 -11.46 5.96
C SER A 36 3.34 -11.96 4.72
N MET A 37 3.34 -11.18 3.65
CA MET A 37 4.08 -11.48 2.42
C MET A 37 5.54 -11.02 2.50
N MET A 38 5.97 -10.29 3.54
CA MET A 38 7.37 -9.86 3.64
C MET A 38 8.25 -10.97 4.25
N PRO A 39 9.15 -11.61 3.49
CA PRO A 39 10.20 -12.47 4.04
C PRO A 39 11.07 -11.73 5.08
N SER A 40 11.81 -12.50 5.90
CA SER A 40 12.69 -11.99 6.96
C SER A 40 13.64 -10.87 6.49
N GLU A 41 14.18 -10.09 7.44
CA GLU A 41 14.83 -8.77 7.31
C GLU A 41 15.92 -8.56 6.22
N THR A 42 16.31 -9.59 5.47
CA THR A 42 17.34 -9.56 4.43
C THR A 42 16.81 -9.38 3.00
N ALA A 43 15.52 -9.64 2.74
CA ALA A 43 14.94 -9.56 1.40
C ALA A 43 14.44 -8.15 1.05
N ARG A 44 14.81 -7.65 -0.14
CA ARG A 44 14.31 -6.37 -0.66
C ARG A 44 12.94 -6.59 -1.31
N VAL A 45 11.89 -6.24 -0.60
CA VAL A 45 10.52 -6.27 -1.12
C VAL A 45 10.08 -4.85 -1.48
N HIS A 46 9.64 -4.68 -2.71
CA HIS A 46 9.05 -3.45 -3.24
C HIS A 46 7.53 -3.55 -3.17
N LEU A 47 6.87 -2.43 -2.90
CA LEU A 47 5.41 -2.34 -2.85
C LEU A 47 4.90 -1.34 -3.87
N VAL A 48 4.03 -1.79 -4.76
CA VAL A 48 3.30 -0.95 -5.70
C VAL A 48 1.86 -0.84 -5.21
N VAL A 49 1.39 0.38 -5.03
CA VAL A 49 0.04 0.70 -4.56
C VAL A 49 -0.73 1.39 -5.67
N ASP A 50 -1.63 0.66 -6.32
CA ASP A 50 -2.51 1.18 -7.36
C ASP A 50 -3.82 1.71 -6.77
N LEU A 51 -4.02 3.01 -6.96
CA LEU A 51 -5.15 3.82 -6.50
C LEU A 51 -5.89 4.47 -7.68
N ARG A 52 -5.69 4.00 -8.93
CA ARG A 52 -6.30 4.59 -10.12
C ARG A 52 -7.83 4.50 -10.12
N ASP A 53 -8.37 3.40 -9.58
CA ASP A 53 -9.82 3.14 -9.55
C ASP A 53 -10.44 3.50 -8.20
N LEU A 54 -9.73 4.27 -7.38
CA LEU A 54 -10.19 4.66 -6.06
C LEU A 54 -11.17 5.85 -6.19
N HIS A 55 -12.43 5.63 -5.82
CA HIS A 55 -13.47 6.65 -5.87
C HIS A 55 -13.52 7.50 -4.61
N LYS A 56 -13.29 6.89 -3.44
CA LYS A 56 -13.31 7.59 -2.16
C LYS A 56 -12.16 7.10 -1.28
N PHE A 57 -11.27 8.03 -0.96
CA PHE A 57 -10.25 7.83 0.06
C PHE A 57 -10.82 8.24 1.43
N PRO A 58 -10.51 7.51 2.52
CA PRO A 58 -10.90 7.97 3.84
C PRO A 58 -10.26 9.35 4.10
N THR A 59 -11.10 10.33 4.43
CA THR A 59 -10.75 11.75 4.54
C THR A 59 -9.84 12.08 5.73
N GLN A 60 -9.62 11.13 6.63
CA GLN A 60 -8.78 11.31 7.82
C GLN A 60 -7.40 10.75 7.55
N LEU A 61 -6.57 11.58 6.91
CA LEU A 61 -5.19 11.24 6.57
C LEU A 61 -4.33 10.83 7.77
N ARG A 62 -4.63 11.41 8.94
CA ARG A 62 -3.94 11.14 10.20
C ARG A 62 -4.11 9.68 10.63
N ASP A 63 -5.23 9.06 10.28
CA ASP A 63 -5.50 7.65 10.58
C ASP A 63 -4.71 6.72 9.66
N LEU A 64 -4.32 7.20 8.48
CA LEU A 64 -3.55 6.42 7.50
C LEU A 64 -2.04 6.50 7.72
N ALA A 65 -1.55 7.65 8.21
CA ALA A 65 -0.15 7.84 8.56
C ALA A 65 0.32 6.86 9.66
N GLY A 66 -0.60 6.26 10.43
CA GLY A 66 -0.32 5.18 11.38
C GLY A 66 -0.47 3.75 10.83
N LEU A 67 -1.07 3.58 9.65
CA LEU A 67 -1.27 2.28 9.00
C LEU A 67 -0.15 1.96 8.01
N ILE A 68 0.34 2.98 7.29
CA ILE A 68 1.50 2.89 6.39
C ILE A 68 2.83 2.48 7.09
N PRO A 69 3.17 2.93 8.32
CA PRO A 69 4.42 2.56 8.99
C PRO A 69 4.54 1.07 9.35
N ASN A 70 3.46 0.30 9.28
CA ASN A 70 3.50 -1.17 9.44
C ASN A 70 3.85 -1.90 8.15
N ILE A 71 3.98 -1.20 7.02
CA ILE A 71 4.70 -1.71 5.85
C ILE A 71 6.19 -1.60 6.22
N PRO A 72 6.89 -2.72 6.43
CA PRO A 72 8.28 -2.69 6.86
C PRO A 72 9.11 -1.80 5.92
N ARG A 73 9.62 -0.68 6.46
CA ARG A 73 10.82 -0.02 5.91
C ARG A 73 12.09 -0.85 6.18
N ARG A 74 11.94 -2.03 6.79
CA ARG A 74 13.01 -2.98 7.07
C ARG A 74 13.37 -3.71 5.78
N GLY A 75 14.20 -3.06 4.98
CA GLY A 75 14.69 -3.55 3.70
C GLY A 75 14.84 -2.38 2.72
N ASN A 76 15.85 -2.42 1.85
CA ASN A 76 16.10 -1.41 0.80
C ASN A 76 15.05 -1.45 -0.33
N GLY A 77 13.78 -1.71 0.00
CA GLY A 77 12.65 -1.70 -0.90
C GLY A 77 12.21 -0.28 -1.26
N TRP A 78 11.35 -0.16 -2.28
CA TRP A 78 10.73 1.10 -2.66
C TRP A 78 9.21 0.96 -2.60
N LEU A 79 8.57 2.07 -2.27
CA LEU A 79 7.12 2.19 -2.22
C LEU A 79 6.69 3.12 -3.36
N LEU A 80 5.87 2.62 -4.28
CA LEU A 80 5.35 3.39 -5.40
C LEU A 80 3.84 3.52 -5.29
N PHE A 81 3.34 4.76 -5.34
CA PHE A 81 1.91 5.04 -5.46
C PHE A 81 1.56 5.36 -6.91
N VAL A 82 0.61 4.63 -7.48
CA VAL A 82 0.03 4.90 -8.79
C VAL A 82 -1.35 5.50 -8.56
N SER A 83 -1.50 6.80 -8.80
CA SER A 83 -2.78 7.48 -8.62
C SER A 83 -2.98 8.61 -9.62
N GLN A 84 -4.24 8.80 -10.04
CA GLN A 84 -4.63 9.99 -10.81
C GLN A 84 -4.86 11.20 -9.89
N ASN A 85 -5.10 10.97 -8.59
CA ASN A 85 -5.40 12.01 -7.62
C ASN A 85 -4.13 12.81 -7.27
N ALA A 86 -4.15 14.12 -7.53
CA ALA A 86 -3.03 15.02 -7.27
C ALA A 86 -2.67 15.09 -5.77
N PHE A 87 -3.65 14.92 -4.89
CA PHE A 87 -3.44 14.91 -3.45
C PHE A 87 -2.64 13.69 -2.99
N VAL A 88 -2.91 12.51 -3.58
CA VAL A 88 -2.13 11.30 -3.30
C VAL A 88 -0.67 11.45 -3.73
N ARG A 89 -0.42 12.10 -4.89
CA ARG A 89 0.93 12.41 -5.37
C ARG A 89 1.70 13.30 -4.39
N PHE A 90 1.06 14.34 -3.86
CA PHE A 90 1.65 15.25 -2.88
C PHE A 90 2.09 14.53 -1.59
N LEU A 91 1.30 13.56 -1.13
CA LEU A 91 1.61 12.82 0.10
C LEU A 91 2.73 11.79 -0.07
N SER A 92 2.96 11.34 -1.30
CA SER A 92 4.05 10.42 -1.63
C SER A 92 5.40 11.10 -1.90
N SER A 93 5.45 12.43 -1.99
CA SER A 93 6.67 13.18 -2.34
C SER A 93 7.51 13.68 -1.16
N THR A 94 7.25 13.18 0.06
CA THR A 94 8.01 13.51 1.29
C THR A 94 8.82 12.35 1.81
#